data_AF-A0A9N9J817-F1
#
_entry.id   AF-A0A9N9J817-F1
#
_cell.length_a   1.000
_cell.length_b   1.000
_cell.length_c   1.000
_cell.angle_alpha   90.00
_cell.angle_beta   90.00
_cell.angle_gamma   90.00
#
_symmetry.space_group_name_H-M   'P 1'
#
loop_
_entity.id
_entity.type
_entity.pdbx_description
1 polymer ?
#
loop_
_entity_poly.entity_id
_entity_poly.type
_entity_poly.pdbx_seq_one_letter_code
_entity_poly.pdbx_strand_id
1 'polypeptide(L)'
;ETDVNLHRPALESLRTLIRTSTSSMTSVPKPLKFLRPHYATVTEIYESWPESDNKDNELPSDDLMALALEIVPFFLKHNAEADAVDLLLELEAIEKLPDFVDKDIYARVCLYMVSCVNLLVPPDDVAFLRTAHAIYRKENKYTEAVSLAIRLGDYDLIREDFNAAGELD
;
A
#
# COMPACT_ATOMS: atom_id res chain seq x y z
N GLU A 1 -20.59 -14.24 14.60
CA GLU A 1 -20.90 -15.65 14.25
C GLU A 1 -19.81 -16.60 14.71
N THR A 2 -20.17 -17.70 15.35
CA THR A 2 -19.28 -18.79 15.78
C THR A 2 -19.11 -19.91 14.74
N ASP A 3 -19.77 -19.81 13.58
CA ASP A 3 -19.68 -20.84 12.53
C ASP A 3 -18.52 -20.56 11.59
N VAL A 4 -17.42 -21.25 11.88
CA VAL A 4 -16.11 -21.13 11.24
C VAL A 4 -16.15 -21.46 9.74
N ASN A 5 -17.13 -22.26 9.31
CA ASN A 5 -17.30 -22.68 7.92
C ASN A 5 -17.84 -21.57 7.01
N LEU A 6 -18.43 -20.52 7.58
CA LEU A 6 -19.01 -19.40 6.82
C LEU A 6 -17.99 -18.29 6.54
N HIS A 7 -16.83 -18.30 7.19
CA HIS A 7 -15.82 -17.23 7.07
C HIS A 7 -15.22 -17.14 5.66
N ARG A 8 -14.73 -18.26 5.11
CA ARG A 8 -14.17 -18.30 3.75
C ARG A 8 -15.22 -17.93 2.67
N PRO A 9 -16.43 -18.51 2.66
CA PRO A 9 -17.49 -18.10 1.72
C PRO A 9 -17.91 -16.64 1.84
N ALA A 10 -17.90 -16.06 3.05
CA ALA A 10 -18.22 -14.65 3.27
C ALA A 10 -17.13 -13.73 2.69
N LEU A 11 -15.85 -14.05 2.88
CA LEU A 11 -14.73 -13.32 2.30
C LEU A 11 -14.70 -13.43 0.77
N GLU A 12 -14.97 -14.61 0.22
CA GLU A 12 -15.08 -14.79 -1.23
C GLU A 12 -16.29 -14.06 -1.83
N SER A 13 -17.40 -14.00 -1.09
CA SER A 13 -18.56 -13.21 -1.47
C SER A 13 -18.26 -11.72 -1.42
N LEU A 14 -17.51 -11.24 -0.42
CA LEU A 14 -17.06 -9.85 -0.32
C LEU A 14 -16.14 -9.50 -1.49
N ARG A 15 -15.16 -10.37 -1.81
CA ARG A 15 -14.29 -10.26 -2.99
C ARG A 15 -15.11 -10.17 -4.28
N THR A 16 -16.12 -11.02 -4.42
CA THR A 16 -17.00 -11.06 -5.60
C THR A 16 -17.84 -9.80 -5.68
N LEU A 17 -18.40 -9.32 -4.57
CA LEU A 17 -19.19 -8.08 -4.51
C LEU A 17 -18.34 -6.85 -4.87
N ILE A 18 -17.09 -6.77 -4.41
CA ILE A 18 -16.16 -5.70 -4.76
C ILE A 18 -15.80 -5.75 -6.25
N ARG A 19 -15.51 -6.93 -6.81
CA ARG A 19 -15.20 -7.09 -8.25
C ARG A 19 -16.40 -6.85 -9.16
N THR A 20 -17.61 -7.25 -8.75
CA THR A 20 -18.81 -7.15 -9.60
C THR A 20 -19.53 -5.80 -9.47
N SER A 21 -19.43 -5.13 -8.32
CA SER A 21 -20.05 -3.81 -8.13
C SER A 21 -19.27 -2.66 -8.79
N THR A 22 -18.05 -2.90 -9.25
CA THR A 22 -17.15 -1.87 -9.82
C THR A 22 -17.13 -1.83 -11.34
N SER A 23 -17.77 -2.79 -12.02
CA SER A 23 -17.86 -2.82 -13.49
C SER A 23 -18.87 -1.82 -14.07
N SER A 24 -19.63 -1.11 -13.23
CA SER A 24 -20.63 -0.13 -13.67
C SER A 24 -20.22 1.28 -13.24
N MET A 25 -19.84 2.10 -14.24
CA MET A 25 -19.35 3.48 -14.17
C MET A 25 -20.01 4.39 -13.12
N THR A 26 -19.18 5.29 -12.56
CA THR A 26 -19.42 6.57 -11.84
C THR A 26 -19.12 6.58 -10.32
N SER A 27 -17.99 7.22 -9.99
CA SER A 27 -17.49 7.59 -8.66
C SER A 27 -17.18 6.43 -7.70
N VAL A 28 -16.15 6.61 -6.86
CA VAL A 28 -15.61 5.65 -5.87
C VAL A 28 -16.69 4.65 -5.41
N PRO A 29 -16.45 3.33 -5.52
CA PRO A 29 -17.51 2.35 -5.31
C PRO A 29 -18.04 2.51 -3.89
N LYS A 30 -19.33 2.87 -3.75
CA LYS A 30 -20.03 2.97 -2.46
C LYS A 30 -19.67 1.82 -1.51
N PRO A 31 -19.55 0.54 -1.94
CA PRO A 31 -19.18 -0.56 -1.05
C PRO A 31 -17.90 -0.31 -0.23
N LEU A 32 -16.87 0.32 -0.79
CA LEU A 32 -15.59 0.55 -0.10
C LEU A 32 -15.65 1.70 0.90
N LYS A 33 -16.42 2.76 0.59
CA LYS A 33 -16.72 3.82 1.57
C LYS A 33 -17.58 3.30 2.73
N PHE A 34 -18.46 2.33 2.46
CA PHE A 34 -19.23 1.63 3.48
C PHE A 34 -18.39 0.61 4.25
N LEU A 35 -17.30 0.07 3.69
CA LEU A 35 -16.43 -0.88 4.38
C LEU A 35 -15.50 -0.22 5.40
N ARG A 36 -15.03 1.01 5.16
CA ARG A 36 -14.18 1.79 6.07
C ARG A 36 -14.63 1.76 7.55
N PRO A 37 -15.90 2.08 7.90
CA PRO A 37 -16.35 2.05 9.29
C PRO A 37 -16.48 0.63 9.87
N HIS A 38 -16.57 -0.40 9.01
CA HIS A 38 -16.70 -1.79 9.42
C HIS A 38 -15.36 -2.53 9.46
N TYR A 39 -14.27 -1.92 8.98
CA TYR A 39 -12.95 -2.54 8.96
C TYR A 39 -12.48 -2.91 10.37
N ALA A 40 -12.58 -1.97 11.33
CA ALA A 40 -12.27 -2.23 12.74
C ALA A 40 -13.09 -3.38 13.32
N THR A 41 -14.39 -3.45 13.00
CA THR A 41 -15.27 -4.53 13.46
C THR A 41 -14.94 -5.87 12.79
N VAL A 42 -14.52 -5.88 11.53
CA VAL A 42 -14.07 -7.10 10.83
C VAL A 42 -12.77 -7.61 11.45
N THR A 43 -11.85 -6.71 11.81
CA THR A 43 -10.61 -7.04 12.53
C THR A 43 -10.89 -7.57 13.94
N GLU A 44 -11.77 -6.92 14.71
CA GLU A 44 -12.18 -7.40 16.04
C GLU A 44 -12.88 -8.77 15.98
N ILE A 45 -13.74 -8.98 14.97
CA ILE A 45 -14.41 -10.27 14.75
C ILE A 45 -13.36 -11.34 14.41
N TYR A 46 -12.40 -11.03 13.55
CA TYR A 46 -11.28 -11.93 13.21
C TYR A 46 -10.46 -12.30 14.45
N GLU A 47 -10.12 -11.34 15.29
CA GLU A 47 -9.39 -11.56 16.54
C GLU A 47 -10.18 -12.41 17.55
N SER A 48 -11.52 -12.28 17.54
CA SER A 48 -12.42 -13.01 18.45
C SER A 48 -12.69 -14.47 18.06
N TRP A 49 -12.24 -14.92 16.88
CA TRP A 49 -12.45 -16.31 16.46
C TRP A 49 -11.68 -17.29 17.37
N PRO A 50 -12.27 -18.44 17.76
CA PRO A 50 -11.58 -19.42 18.60
C PRO A 50 -10.34 -19.97 17.87
N GLU A 51 -9.31 -20.37 18.63
CA GLU A 51 -8.14 -21.14 18.16
C GLU A 51 -8.56 -22.55 17.71
N SER A 52 -9.48 -22.64 16.75
CA SER A 52 -9.84 -23.86 16.06
C SER A 52 -9.33 -23.72 14.65
N ASP A 53 -8.45 -24.62 14.21
CA ASP A 53 -7.91 -24.95 12.87
C ASP A 53 -7.80 -23.82 11.81
N ASN A 54 -8.70 -22.85 11.73
CA ASN A 54 -8.60 -21.57 11.01
C ASN A 54 -7.79 -20.47 11.73
N LYS A 55 -7.32 -20.69 12.97
CA LYS A 55 -6.37 -19.78 13.67
C LYS A 55 -4.94 -20.35 13.72
N ASP A 56 -4.82 -21.68 13.68
CA ASP A 56 -3.55 -22.43 13.62
C ASP A 56 -3.14 -22.82 12.19
N ASN A 57 -4.10 -22.94 11.26
CA ASN A 57 -3.77 -22.56 9.90
C ASN A 57 -3.73 -21.05 9.94
N GLU A 58 -2.52 -20.50 9.92
CA GLU A 58 -2.29 -19.23 9.25
C GLU A 58 -3.31 -19.14 8.11
N LEU A 59 -4.36 -18.33 8.23
CA LEU A 59 -4.86 -17.65 7.04
C LEU A 59 -3.59 -16.96 6.59
N PRO A 60 -2.90 -17.49 5.57
CA PRO A 60 -1.50 -17.18 5.43
C PRO A 60 -1.47 -15.67 5.32
N SER A 61 -0.54 -15.02 6.02
CA SER A 61 -0.32 -13.58 5.83
C SER A 61 -0.35 -13.27 4.32
N ASP A 62 0.13 -14.22 3.50
CA ASP A 62 0.01 -14.31 2.05
C ASP A 62 -1.40 -14.18 1.45
N ASP A 63 -2.48 -14.71 2.00
CA ASP A 63 -3.84 -14.59 1.43
C ASP A 63 -4.41 -13.17 1.61
N LEU A 64 -4.21 -12.57 2.80
CA LEU A 64 -4.59 -11.18 3.07
C LEU A 64 -3.67 -10.21 2.32
N MET A 65 -2.37 -10.50 2.31
CA MET A 65 -1.38 -9.77 1.52
C MET A 65 -1.67 -9.89 0.02
N ALA A 66 -2.04 -11.06 -0.49
CA ALA A 66 -2.41 -11.25 -1.90
C ALA A 66 -3.67 -10.45 -2.25
N LEU A 67 -4.67 -10.44 -1.36
CA LEU A 67 -5.86 -9.62 -1.56
C LEU A 67 -5.52 -8.12 -1.57
N ALA A 68 -4.68 -7.66 -0.64
CA ALA A 68 -4.23 -6.27 -0.60
C ALA A 68 -3.41 -5.89 -1.84
N LEU A 69 -2.51 -6.76 -2.29
CA LEU A 69 -1.71 -6.57 -3.51
C LEU A 69 -2.59 -6.59 -4.78
N GLU A 70 -3.75 -7.26 -4.79
CA GLU A 70 -4.73 -7.11 -5.88
C GLU A 70 -5.47 -5.75 -5.83
N ILE A 71 -5.69 -5.20 -4.63
CA ILE A 71 -6.43 -3.95 -4.42
C ILE A 71 -5.56 -2.71 -4.68
N VAL A 72 -4.25 -2.75 -4.38
CA VAL A 72 -3.33 -1.61 -4.56
C VAL A 72 -3.31 -1.08 -6.01
N PRO A 73 -3.12 -1.91 -7.06
CA PRO A 73 -3.18 -1.45 -8.45
C PRO A 73 -4.53 -0.85 -8.82
N PHE A 74 -5.62 -1.35 -8.22
CA PHE A 74 -6.95 -0.82 -8.43
C PHE A 74 -7.08 0.58 -7.83
N PHE A 75 -6.61 0.79 -6.60
CA PHE A 75 -6.59 2.12 -5.97
C PHE A 75 -5.75 3.12 -6.78
N LEU A 76 -4.56 2.73 -7.23
CA LEU A 76 -3.71 3.58 -8.06
C LEU A 76 -4.39 3.97 -9.38
N LYS A 77 -5.04 3.03 -10.07
CA LYS A 77 -5.82 3.30 -11.30
C LYS A 77 -7.04 4.20 -11.09
N HIS A 78 -7.61 4.20 -9.88
CA HIS A 78 -8.78 4.99 -9.53
C HIS A 78 -8.45 6.28 -8.75
N ASN A 79 -7.19 6.75 -8.80
CA ASN A 79 -6.74 7.98 -8.13
C ASN A 79 -6.95 7.97 -6.61
N ALA A 80 -6.83 6.79 -6.00
CA ALA A 80 -6.88 6.57 -4.56
C ALA A 80 -5.47 6.23 -4.03
N GLU A 81 -4.47 7.00 -4.44
CA GLU A 81 -3.07 6.81 -4.03
C GLU A 81 -2.87 6.87 -2.51
N ALA A 82 -3.58 7.75 -1.82
CA ALA A 82 -3.52 7.86 -0.36
C ALA A 82 -3.99 6.56 0.31
N ASP A 83 -5.14 6.03 -0.11
CA ASP A 83 -5.67 4.76 0.38
C ASP A 83 -4.74 3.57 0.09
N ALA A 84 -4.08 3.57 -1.08
CA ALA A 84 -3.12 2.53 -1.45
C ALA A 84 -1.87 2.57 -0.56
N VAL A 85 -1.34 3.77 -0.29
CA VAL A 85 -0.15 3.96 0.55
C VAL A 85 -0.48 3.64 2.01
N ASP A 86 -1.60 4.13 2.53
CA ASP A 86 -2.04 3.84 3.90
C ASP A 86 -2.27 2.34 4.09
N LEU A 87 -2.93 1.67 3.14
CA LEU A 87 -3.12 0.21 3.21
C LEU A 87 -1.78 -0.53 3.26
N LEU A 88 -0.78 -0.12 2.48
CA LEU A 88 0.53 -0.76 2.49
C LEU A 88 1.33 -0.46 3.77
N LEU A 89 1.12 0.72 4.38
CA LEU A 89 1.71 1.06 5.68
C LEU A 89 1.14 0.16 6.78
N GLU A 90 -0.19 0.03 6.87
CA GLU A 90 -0.83 -0.84 7.86
C GLU A 90 -0.45 -2.33 7.69
N LEU A 91 -0.04 -2.73 6.47
CA LEU A 91 0.43 -4.07 6.17
C LEU A 91 1.97 -4.22 6.25
N GLU A 92 2.69 -3.19 6.69
CA GLU A 92 4.16 -3.14 6.78
C GLU A 92 4.86 -3.55 5.45
N ALA A 93 4.21 -3.31 4.31
CA ALA A 93 4.63 -3.80 2.99
C ALA A 93 4.88 -2.68 1.97
N ILE A 94 5.19 -1.47 2.46
CA ILE A 94 5.42 -0.27 1.64
C ILE A 94 6.53 -0.48 0.61
N GLU A 95 7.52 -1.33 0.91
CA GLU A 95 8.62 -1.65 0.00
C GLU A 95 8.16 -2.24 -1.34
N LYS A 96 6.94 -2.80 -1.41
CA LYS A 96 6.35 -3.36 -2.65
C LYS A 96 5.63 -2.31 -3.49
N LEU A 97 5.37 -1.11 -2.97
CA LEU A 97 4.72 -0.03 -3.69
C LEU A 97 5.39 0.34 -5.03
N PRO A 98 6.73 0.40 -5.15
CA PRO A 98 7.40 0.79 -6.39
C PRO A 98 7.08 -0.13 -7.59
N ASP A 99 6.68 -1.38 -7.33
CA ASP A 99 6.32 -2.34 -8.39
C ASP A 99 4.99 -1.99 -9.06
N PHE A 100 4.10 -1.29 -8.35
CA PHE A 100 2.76 -0.95 -8.83
C PHE A 100 2.62 0.50 -9.30
N VAL A 101 3.66 1.33 -9.12
CA VAL A 101 3.64 2.75 -9.47
C VAL A 101 4.02 2.95 -10.95
N ASP A 102 3.11 3.60 -11.68
CA ASP A 102 3.28 4.00 -13.08
C ASP A 102 3.75 5.47 -13.23
N LYS A 103 4.23 5.82 -14.44
CA LYS A 103 4.71 7.16 -14.82
C LYS A 103 3.69 8.29 -14.64
N ASP A 104 2.40 8.00 -14.66
CA ASP A 104 1.37 9.03 -14.50
C ASP A 104 0.99 9.25 -13.02
N ILE A 105 1.38 8.33 -12.14
CA ILE A 105 0.89 8.26 -10.76
C ILE A 105 2.02 8.54 -9.75
N TYR A 106 3.29 8.27 -10.10
CA TYR A 106 4.44 8.47 -9.20
C TYR A 106 4.48 9.85 -8.55
N ALA A 107 4.17 10.91 -9.31
CA ALA A 107 4.22 12.27 -8.79
C ALA A 107 3.25 12.49 -7.63
N ARG A 108 2.06 11.89 -7.70
CA ARG A 108 1.03 12.02 -6.65
C ARG A 108 1.34 11.13 -5.46
N VAL A 109 1.79 9.90 -5.71
CA VAL A 109 2.22 8.96 -4.67
C VAL A 109 3.38 9.53 -3.87
N CYS A 110 4.45 9.99 -4.54
CA CYS A 110 5.60 10.56 -3.85
C CYS A 110 5.25 11.85 -3.10
N LEU A 111 4.38 12.72 -3.67
CA LEU A 111 3.92 13.92 -2.97
C LEU A 111 3.20 13.56 -1.67
N TYR A 112 2.30 12.58 -1.72
CA TYR A 112 1.60 12.07 -0.54
C TYR A 112 2.59 11.52 0.48
N MET A 113 3.48 10.61 0.07
CA MET A 113 4.50 10.01 0.95
C MET A 113 5.37 11.07 1.63
N VAL A 114 5.89 12.04 0.87
CA VAL A 114 6.74 13.12 1.41
C VAL A 114 5.99 14.00 2.41
N SER A 115 4.69 14.20 2.21
CA SER A 115 3.86 14.94 3.16
C SER A 115 3.59 14.14 4.45
N CYS A 116 3.41 12.82 4.34
CA CYS A 116 3.16 11.92 5.46
C CYS A 116 4.41 11.66 6.29
N VAL A 117 5.61 11.71 5.70
CA VAL A 117 6.88 11.49 6.43
C VAL A 117 7.03 12.40 7.65
N ASN A 118 6.55 13.65 7.60
CA ASN A 118 6.64 14.56 8.74
C ASN A 118 5.70 14.19 9.91
N LEU A 119 4.76 13.27 9.68
CA LEU A 119 3.78 12.78 10.66
C LEU A 119 4.16 11.41 11.23
N LEU A 120 5.10 10.72 10.58
CA LEU A 120 5.53 9.37 10.95
C LEU A 120 6.66 9.42 11.98
N VAL A 121 6.75 8.37 12.79
CA VAL A 121 7.80 8.18 13.81
C VAL A 121 8.81 7.16 13.28
N PRO A 122 10.11 7.26 13.61
CA PRO A 122 11.07 6.21 13.31
C PRO A 122 10.62 4.85 13.88
N PRO A 123 10.63 3.76 13.10
CA PRO A 123 11.36 3.54 11.83
C PRO A 123 10.58 3.79 10.51
N ASP A 124 9.28 4.10 10.57
CA ASP A 124 8.41 4.13 9.38
C ASP A 124 8.72 5.31 8.46
N ASP A 125 9.15 6.44 9.03
CA ASP A 125 9.58 7.62 8.28
C ASP A 125 10.74 7.32 7.32
N VAL A 126 11.73 6.55 7.79
CA VAL A 126 12.89 6.10 7.00
C VAL A 126 12.44 5.13 5.90
N ALA A 127 11.55 4.19 6.21
CA ALA A 127 11.01 3.24 5.23
C ALA A 127 10.24 3.95 4.11
N PHE A 128 9.42 4.95 4.46
CA PHE A 128 8.74 5.82 3.50
C PHE A 128 9.71 6.57 2.61
N LEU A 129 10.73 7.21 3.19
CA LEU A 129 11.71 7.98 2.43
C LEU A 129 12.51 7.09 1.48
N ARG A 130 12.92 5.89 1.91
CA ARG A 130 13.62 4.91 1.06
C ARG A 130 12.75 4.43 -0.09
N THR A 131 11.48 4.16 0.16
CA THR A 131 10.54 3.72 -0.89
C THR A 131 10.24 4.84 -1.88
N ALA A 132 9.99 6.06 -1.40
CA ALA A 132 9.79 7.23 -2.27
C ALA A 132 11.03 7.54 -3.12
N HIS A 133 12.23 7.38 -2.54
CA HIS A 133 13.50 7.46 -3.27
C HIS A 133 13.59 6.42 -4.40
N ALA A 134 13.28 5.15 -4.10
CA ALA A 134 13.28 4.08 -5.11
C ALA A 134 12.32 4.37 -6.27
N ILE A 135 11.14 4.93 -5.99
CA ILE A 135 10.17 5.34 -7.01
C ILE A 135 10.77 6.45 -7.91
N TYR A 136 11.36 7.50 -7.32
CA TYR A 136 11.98 8.57 -8.10
C TYR A 136 13.16 8.09 -8.95
N ARG A 137 13.96 7.15 -8.43
CA ARG A 137 15.06 6.55 -9.16
C ARG A 137 14.58 5.76 -10.39
N LYS A 138 13.51 4.97 -10.23
CA LYS A 138 12.86 4.22 -11.32
C LYS A 138 12.34 5.13 -12.43
N GLU A 139 11.85 6.31 -12.06
CA GLU A 139 11.32 7.31 -13.00
C GLU A 139 12.36 8.30 -13.54
N ASN A 140 13.66 8.05 -13.31
CA ASN A 140 14.78 8.92 -13.74
C ASN A 140 14.68 10.37 -13.22
N LYS A 141 14.06 10.56 -12.04
CA LYS A 141 13.93 11.84 -11.35
C LYS A 141 15.02 12.00 -10.30
N TYR A 142 16.25 12.14 -10.77
CA TYR A 142 17.45 12.19 -9.92
C TYR A 142 17.48 13.44 -9.03
N THR A 143 16.95 14.58 -9.49
CA THR A 143 16.89 15.81 -8.69
C THR A 143 16.07 15.66 -7.42
N GLU A 144 14.90 15.04 -7.52
CA GLU A 144 14.01 14.76 -6.40
C GLU A 144 14.57 13.61 -5.55
N ALA A 145 15.14 12.58 -6.17
CA ALA A 145 15.79 11.47 -5.46
C ALA A 145 16.92 11.96 -4.54
N VAL A 146 17.84 12.80 -5.04
CA VAL A 146 18.92 13.39 -4.24
C VAL A 146 18.37 14.18 -3.06
N SER A 147 17.26 14.90 -3.24
CA SER A 147 16.65 15.67 -2.14
C SER A 147 16.14 14.78 -1.00
N LEU A 148 15.63 13.58 -1.34
CA LEU A 148 15.22 12.59 -0.34
C LEU A 148 16.42 11.90 0.30
N ALA A 149 17.46 11.59 -0.48
CA ALA A 149 18.70 11.02 0.04
C ALA A 149 19.39 11.95 1.05
N ILE A 150 19.39 13.27 0.78
CA ILE A 150 19.87 14.29 1.72
C ILE A 150 19.02 14.28 3.00
N ARG A 151 17.69 14.14 2.89
CA ARG A 151 16.79 14.08 4.05
C ARG A 151 17.01 12.83 4.90
N LEU A 152 17.33 11.70 4.26
CA LEU A 152 17.73 10.45 4.93
C LEU A 152 19.09 10.54 5.62
N GLY A 153 19.94 11.51 5.24
CA GLY A 153 21.30 11.63 5.76
C GLY A 153 22.24 10.52 5.30
N ASP A 154 21.88 9.79 4.25
CA ASP A 154 22.64 8.64 3.73
C ASP A 154 23.59 9.10 2.61
N TYR A 155 24.87 9.27 2.97
CA TYR A 155 25.89 9.80 2.06
C TYR A 155 26.18 8.88 0.86
N ASP A 156 25.95 7.57 1.01
CA ASP A 156 26.18 6.61 -0.07
C ASP A 156 25.10 6.76 -1.14
N LEU A 157 23.82 6.84 -0.74
CA LEU A 157 22.71 7.10 -1.66
C LEU A 157 22.87 8.43 -2.41
N ILE A 158 23.30 9.50 -1.72
CA ILE A 158 23.55 10.82 -2.35
C ILE A 158 24.62 10.71 -3.43
N ARG A 159 25.71 10.00 -3.16
CA ARG A 159 26.80 9.83 -4.12
C ARG A 159 26.34 9.01 -5.32
N GLU A 160 25.59 7.95 -5.09
CA GLU A 160 25.06 7.12 -6.17
C GLU A 160 24.12 7.91 -7.09
N ASP A 161 23.18 8.67 -6.53
CA ASP A 161 22.25 9.47 -7.33
C ASP A 161 22.96 10.60 -8.07
N PHE A 162 23.98 11.22 -7.45
CA PHE A 162 24.79 12.26 -8.09
C PHE A 162 25.59 11.71 -9.27
N ASN A 163 26.21 10.53 -9.11
CA ASN A 163 26.93 9.86 -10.19
C ASN A 163 25.98 9.44 -11.32
N ALA A 164 24.82 8.87 -10.98
CA ALA A 164 23.80 8.48 -11.96
C ALA A 164 23.25 9.68 -12.74
N ALA A 165 23.12 10.85 -12.09
CA ALA A 165 22.74 12.09 -12.76
C ALA A 165 23.84 12.62 -13.70
N GLY A 166 25.11 12.42 -13.35
CA GLY A 166 26.27 12.86 -14.16
C GLY A 166 26.60 11.96 -15.35
N GLU A 167 26.15 10.71 -15.37
CA GLU A 167 26.34 9.77 -16.49
C GLU A 167 25.30 9.92 -17.62
N LEU A 168 24.31 10.80 -17.46
CA LEU A 168 23.23 11.05 -18.44
C LEU A 168 23.54 12.15 -19.47
N ASP A 169 24.78 12.68 -19.49
CA ASP A 169 25.29 13.62 -20.50
C ASP A 169 26.07 12.92 -21.62
#